data_AF-A0A1F8XJ47-F1
#
_entry.id   AF-A0A1F8XJ47-F1
#
_cell.length_a   1.000
_cell.length_b   1.000
_cell.length_c   1.000
_cell.angle_alpha   90.00
_cell.angle_beta   90.00
_cell.angle_gamma   90.00
#
_symmetry.space_group_name_H-M   'P 1'
#
loop_
_entity.id
_entity.type
_entity.pdbx_description
1 polymer ?
#
loop_
_entity_poly.entity_id
_entity_poly.type
_entity_poly.pdbx_seq_one_letter_code
_entity_poly.pdbx_strand_id
1 'polypeptide(L)'
;MRNIATAVVALLASAGLFLSSFPATAAEVAAAPGGVTIPKGYRNWQVVAPSQRDDKDEIRVILGNNIAMKAFRAKKLPFPDGAILAKLAWKRAKSAEFNDTFVPGEPQRLEFMVKNAKKYAATGGWGFGRFVNGKPADEMQHGTCWPCHEANVKGNDFVFTRYAP
;
A
#
# COMPACT_ATOMS: atom_id res chain seq x y z
N MET A 1 3.90 56.26 70.87
CA MET A 1 3.91 54.95 71.58
C MET A 1 3.99 53.85 70.52
N ARG A 2 5.01 52.96 70.60
CA ARG A 2 5.05 51.51 70.23
C ARG A 2 4.16 51.04 69.05
N ASN A 3 4.52 50.21 68.06
CA ASN A 3 5.62 49.27 67.76
C ASN A 3 5.40 48.73 66.32
N ILE A 4 6.48 48.55 65.55
CA ILE A 4 6.94 47.36 64.79
C ILE A 4 5.91 46.32 64.22
N ALA A 5 6.18 45.96 62.95
CA ALA A 5 5.86 44.71 62.19
C ALA A 5 4.40 44.50 61.76
N THR A 6 4.11 44.15 60.51
CA THR A 6 4.54 42.88 59.90
C THR A 6 4.52 42.97 58.36
N ALA A 7 5.57 42.47 57.72
CA ALA A 7 5.63 42.25 56.28
C ALA A 7 4.88 40.97 55.91
N VAL A 8 4.11 40.99 54.83
CA VAL A 8 3.63 39.79 54.14
C VAL A 8 4.20 39.80 52.74
N VAL A 9 5.24 39.00 52.53
CA VAL A 9 5.76 38.64 51.21
C VAL A 9 4.87 37.53 50.66
N ALA A 10 4.10 37.81 49.61
CA ALA A 10 3.39 36.78 48.86
C ALA A 10 4.22 36.40 47.63
N LEU A 11 4.59 35.11 47.59
CA LEU A 11 5.44 34.46 46.59
C LEU A 11 4.89 34.56 45.16
N LEU A 12 5.80 34.80 44.22
CA LEU A 12 5.67 34.61 42.78
C LEU A 12 5.43 33.13 42.44
N ALA A 13 4.46 32.84 41.59
CA ALA A 13 4.36 31.58 40.85
C ALA A 13 4.20 31.89 39.35
N SER A 14 5.33 32.07 38.68
CA SER A 14 5.42 32.11 37.22
C SER A 14 5.25 30.69 36.66
N ALA A 15 4.08 30.39 36.13
CA ALA A 15 3.83 29.14 35.39
C ALA A 15 4.49 29.23 34.00
N GLY A 16 5.68 28.65 33.87
CA GLY A 16 6.34 28.44 32.58
C GLY A 16 5.58 27.40 31.75
N LEU A 17 5.07 27.79 30.58
CA LEU A 17 4.60 26.85 29.57
C LEU A 17 5.80 26.11 28.98
N PHE A 18 6.02 24.86 29.41
CA PHE A 18 6.89 23.94 28.70
C PHE A 18 6.15 23.36 27.49
N LEU A 19 6.61 23.74 26.29
CA LEU A 19 6.22 23.13 25.02
C LEU A 19 6.62 21.65 24.98
N SER A 20 5.71 20.78 24.55
CA SER A 20 6.05 19.43 24.10
C SER A 20 5.76 19.31 22.60
N SER A 21 6.69 19.80 21.78
CA SER A 21 6.72 19.48 20.35
C SER A 21 7.19 18.04 20.19
N PHE A 22 6.27 17.09 20.04
CA PHE A 22 6.62 15.74 19.64
C PHE A 22 7.09 15.76 18.17
N PRO A 23 8.32 15.33 17.86
CA PRO A 23 8.67 15.08 16.47
C PRO A 23 7.90 13.84 16.02
N ALA A 24 6.88 14.03 15.18
CA ALA A 24 6.31 12.92 14.42
C ALA A 24 7.38 12.48 13.41
N THR A 25 8.23 11.53 13.79
CA THR A 25 9.04 10.79 12.83
C THR A 25 8.05 10.01 11.96
N ALA A 26 7.80 10.53 10.75
CA ALA A 26 7.13 9.75 9.73
C ALA A 26 7.97 8.48 9.54
N ALA A 27 7.44 7.33 9.98
CA ALA A 27 8.10 6.05 9.80
C ALA A 27 8.49 5.93 8.32
N GLU A 28 9.79 5.78 8.06
CA GLU A 28 10.31 5.66 6.71
C GLU A 28 9.66 4.44 6.04
N VAL A 29 8.98 4.65 4.93
CA VAL A 29 8.24 3.59 4.23
C VAL A 29 9.27 2.65 3.61
N ALA A 30 9.53 1.53 4.28
CA ALA A 30 10.50 0.54 3.82
C ALA A 30 10.17 0.07 2.39
N ALA A 31 11.17 0.12 1.51
CA ALA A 31 11.04 -0.37 0.14
C ALA A 31 11.17 -1.90 0.10
N ALA A 32 10.41 -2.53 -0.77
CA ALA A 32 10.65 -3.91 -1.17
C ALA A 32 11.95 -4.03 -1.98
N PRO A 33 12.52 -5.23 -2.11
CA PRO A 33 13.56 -5.48 -3.11
C PRO A 33 13.14 -4.94 -4.49
N GLY A 34 14.10 -4.38 -5.23
CA GLY A 34 13.81 -3.63 -6.46
C GLY A 34 13.26 -2.21 -6.25
N GLY A 35 13.11 -1.75 -5.00
CA GLY A 35 12.86 -0.34 -4.66
C GLY A 35 11.42 0.13 -4.85
N VAL A 36 10.44 -0.79 -4.93
CA VAL A 36 9.02 -0.43 -4.90
C VAL A 36 8.58 -0.20 -3.45
N THR A 37 7.90 0.90 -3.17
CA THR A 37 7.31 1.22 -1.86
C THR A 37 5.79 1.13 -1.91
N ILE A 38 5.12 1.20 -0.76
CA ILE A 38 3.66 1.32 -0.69
C ILE A 38 3.27 2.74 -1.15
N PRO A 39 2.60 2.93 -2.30
CA PRO A 39 2.25 4.26 -2.79
C PRO A 39 1.22 4.94 -1.88
N LYS A 40 1.46 6.19 -1.50
CA LYS A 40 0.51 6.96 -0.69
C LYS A 40 -0.85 7.08 -1.40
N GLY A 41 -1.93 6.85 -0.65
CA GLY A 41 -3.29 7.03 -1.17
C GLY A 41 -3.79 5.92 -2.11
N TYR A 42 -3.07 4.81 -2.28
CA TYR A 42 -3.48 3.72 -3.20
C TYR A 42 -4.88 3.17 -2.91
N ARG A 43 -5.36 3.25 -1.67
CA ARG A 43 -6.71 2.81 -1.29
C ARG A 43 -7.84 3.64 -1.91
N ASN A 44 -7.53 4.84 -2.41
CA ASN A 44 -8.48 5.72 -3.10
C ASN A 44 -8.49 5.50 -4.62
N TRP A 45 -7.68 4.56 -5.13
CA TRP A 45 -7.63 4.25 -6.55
C TRP A 45 -8.84 3.42 -7.00
N GLN A 46 -9.15 3.48 -8.30
CA GLN A 46 -10.31 2.79 -8.84
C GLN A 46 -10.07 1.28 -8.90
N VAL A 47 -11.14 0.51 -8.69
CA VAL A 47 -11.12 -0.94 -8.89
C VAL A 47 -10.93 -1.25 -10.38
N VAL A 48 -9.97 -2.12 -10.67
CA VAL A 48 -9.76 -2.70 -12.00
C VAL A 48 -10.62 -3.95 -12.14
N ALA A 49 -10.46 -4.90 -11.22
CA ALA A 49 -11.27 -6.12 -11.14
C ALA A 49 -10.99 -6.87 -9.82
N PRO A 50 -11.97 -7.66 -9.33
CA PRO A 50 -11.73 -8.68 -8.32
C PRO A 50 -11.10 -9.94 -8.92
N SER A 51 -10.53 -10.79 -8.06
CA SER A 51 -10.16 -12.17 -8.38
C SER A 51 -10.25 -13.03 -7.12
N GLN A 52 -10.45 -14.33 -7.28
CA GLN A 52 -10.42 -15.30 -6.19
C GLN A 52 -9.35 -16.35 -6.47
N ARG A 53 -8.72 -16.86 -5.40
CA ARG A 53 -7.83 -18.01 -5.48
C ARG A 53 -8.24 -19.07 -4.48
N ASP A 54 -8.65 -20.21 -5.00
CA ASP A 54 -9.08 -21.34 -4.18
C ASP A 54 -7.89 -22.00 -3.47
N ASP A 55 -6.72 -22.09 -4.13
CA ASP A 55 -5.51 -22.68 -3.54
C ASP A 55 -4.93 -21.91 -2.34
N LYS A 56 -5.33 -20.64 -2.17
CA LYS A 56 -4.96 -19.80 -1.01
C LYS A 56 -6.13 -19.47 -0.10
N ASP A 57 -7.35 -19.80 -0.53
CA ASP A 57 -8.61 -19.33 0.05
C ASP A 57 -8.62 -17.80 0.26
N GLU A 58 -8.37 -17.08 -0.84
CA GLU A 58 -8.25 -15.62 -0.84
C GLU A 58 -9.21 -14.93 -1.80
N ILE A 59 -9.81 -13.83 -1.32
CA ILE A 59 -10.41 -12.79 -2.16
C ILE A 59 -9.37 -11.70 -2.41
N ARG A 60 -9.30 -11.24 -3.65
CA ARG A 60 -8.34 -10.22 -4.07
C ARG A 60 -9.03 -9.14 -4.86
N VAL A 61 -8.60 -7.90 -4.67
CA VAL A 61 -9.03 -6.75 -5.45
C VAL A 61 -7.82 -6.07 -6.04
N ILE A 62 -7.86 -5.79 -7.34
CA ILE A 62 -6.85 -5.03 -8.02
C ILE A 62 -7.36 -3.61 -8.20
N LEU A 63 -6.56 -2.64 -7.75
CA LEU A 63 -6.76 -1.22 -7.93
C LEU A 63 -5.74 -0.69 -8.96
N GLY A 64 -6.14 0.33 -9.70
CA GLY A 64 -5.30 0.99 -10.70
C GLY A 64 -5.27 2.50 -10.46
N ASN A 65 -4.08 3.09 -10.50
CA ASN A 65 -3.98 4.55 -10.52
C ASN A 65 -4.57 5.13 -11.82
N ASN A 66 -4.72 6.45 -11.89
CA ASN A 66 -5.35 7.12 -13.04
C ASN A 66 -4.68 6.77 -14.40
N ILE A 67 -3.36 6.56 -14.40
CA ILE A 67 -2.62 6.18 -15.62
C ILE A 67 -2.99 4.75 -16.03
N ALA A 68 -2.96 3.80 -15.10
CA ALA A 68 -3.34 2.41 -15.35
C ALA A 68 -4.81 2.31 -15.79
N MET A 69 -5.73 3.02 -15.14
CA MET A 69 -7.15 3.01 -15.50
C MET A 69 -7.43 3.57 -16.89
N LYS A 70 -6.74 4.66 -17.27
CA LYS A 70 -6.81 5.19 -18.64
C LYS A 70 -6.31 4.16 -19.66
N ALA A 71 -5.19 3.49 -19.37
CA ALA A 71 -4.66 2.45 -20.24
C ALA A 71 -5.62 1.27 -20.38
N PHE A 72 -6.19 0.79 -19.27
CA PHE A 72 -7.19 -0.27 -19.27
C PHE A 72 -8.42 0.05 -20.10
N ARG A 73 -9.04 1.22 -19.88
CA ARG A 73 -10.25 1.65 -20.62
C ARG A 73 -9.97 1.82 -22.12
N ALA A 74 -8.77 2.26 -22.48
CA ALA A 74 -8.34 2.40 -23.87
C ALA A 74 -7.78 1.09 -24.48
N LYS A 75 -7.73 -0.01 -23.72
CA LYS A 75 -7.06 -1.27 -24.11
C LYS A 75 -5.61 -1.04 -24.60
N LYS A 76 -4.91 -0.07 -24.01
CA LYS A 76 -3.57 0.34 -24.41
C LYS A 76 -2.51 -0.58 -23.78
N LEU A 77 -1.70 -1.19 -24.64
CA LEU A 77 -0.49 -1.92 -24.27
C LEU A 77 0.70 -1.42 -25.12
N PRO A 78 1.93 -1.40 -24.59
CA PRO A 78 2.26 -1.58 -23.17
C PRO A 78 1.64 -0.47 -22.30
N PHE A 79 1.55 -0.72 -20.99
CA PHE A 79 1.12 0.31 -20.05
C PHE A 79 2.11 1.49 -20.09
N PRO A 80 1.64 2.74 -19.99
CA PRO A 80 2.53 3.89 -19.90
C PRO A 80 3.35 3.87 -18.61
N ASP A 81 4.56 4.43 -18.66
CA ASP A 81 5.36 4.70 -17.46
C ASP A 81 4.56 5.50 -16.43
N GLY A 82 4.74 5.16 -15.16
CA GLY A 82 3.94 5.69 -14.05
C GLY A 82 2.60 4.98 -13.83
N ALA A 83 2.20 4.02 -14.68
CA ALA A 83 1.10 3.12 -14.35
C ALA A 83 1.44 2.30 -13.09
N ILE A 84 0.50 2.24 -12.15
CA ILE A 84 0.65 1.44 -10.93
C ILE A 84 -0.60 0.60 -10.71
N LEU A 85 -0.37 -0.68 -10.43
CA LEU A 85 -1.39 -1.62 -9.97
C LEU A 85 -1.13 -1.97 -8.51
N ALA A 86 -2.17 -1.98 -7.70
CA ALA A 86 -2.14 -2.48 -6.33
C ALA A 86 -3.07 -3.69 -6.22
N LYS A 87 -2.58 -4.80 -5.69
CA LYS A 87 -3.38 -5.99 -5.40
C LYS A 87 -3.47 -6.14 -3.89
N LEU A 88 -4.71 -6.11 -3.40
CA LEU A 88 -5.04 -6.30 -2.00
C LEU A 88 -5.58 -7.72 -1.86
N ALA A 89 -5.05 -8.49 -0.91
CA ALA A 89 -5.46 -9.86 -0.68
C ALA A 89 -5.91 -10.08 0.76
N TRP A 90 -7.04 -10.76 0.92
CA TRP A 90 -7.60 -11.15 2.20
C TRP A 90 -7.96 -12.62 2.18
N LYS A 91 -7.95 -13.27 3.35
CA LYS A 91 -8.65 -14.54 3.53
C LYS A 91 -10.12 -14.35 3.23
N ARG A 92 -10.72 -15.37 2.63
CA ARG A 92 -12.15 -15.40 2.41
C ARG A 92 -12.87 -15.70 3.73
N ALA A 93 -13.90 -14.92 4.05
CA ALA A 93 -14.75 -15.15 5.22
C ALA A 93 -16.22 -15.28 4.79
N LYS A 94 -17.02 -16.08 5.50
CA LYS A 94 -18.47 -16.11 5.29
C LYS A 94 -19.07 -14.78 5.78
N SER A 95 -20.01 -14.22 5.02
CA SER A 95 -20.80 -13.08 5.50
C SER A 95 -21.66 -13.52 6.69
N ALA A 96 -21.76 -12.66 7.70
CA ALA A 96 -22.62 -12.89 8.87
C ALA A 96 -24.09 -12.62 8.53
N GLU A 97 -24.33 -11.80 7.51
CA GLU A 97 -25.65 -11.33 7.08
C GLU A 97 -26.27 -12.24 6.02
N PHE A 98 -25.45 -12.93 5.22
CA PHE A 98 -25.92 -13.81 4.15
C PHE A 98 -25.01 -15.03 3.96
N ASN A 99 -25.50 -16.19 4.42
CA ASN A 99 -24.72 -17.44 4.52
C ASN A 99 -24.12 -17.93 3.20
N ASP A 100 -24.70 -17.61 2.04
CA ASP A 100 -24.17 -18.05 0.73
C ASP A 100 -23.17 -17.07 0.11
N THR A 101 -22.80 -16.01 0.82
CA THR A 101 -21.84 -15.00 0.35
C THR A 101 -20.53 -15.08 1.12
N PHE A 102 -19.45 -14.77 0.41
CA PHE A 102 -18.12 -14.60 0.99
C PHE A 102 -17.65 -13.16 0.83
N VAL A 103 -16.94 -12.66 1.85
CA VAL A 103 -16.43 -11.30 1.96
C VAL A 103 -14.95 -11.29 2.35
N PRO A 104 -14.22 -10.18 2.13
CA PRO A 104 -12.87 -10.04 2.64
C PRO A 104 -12.81 -10.15 4.17
N GLY A 105 -12.00 -11.10 4.67
CA GLY A 105 -11.70 -11.29 6.09
C GLY A 105 -10.32 -10.75 6.45
N GLU A 106 -9.47 -11.60 7.05
CA GLU A 106 -8.13 -11.22 7.51
C GLU A 106 -7.24 -10.74 6.35
N PRO A 107 -6.62 -9.55 6.43
CA PRO A 107 -5.70 -9.07 5.41
C PRO A 107 -4.43 -9.92 5.37
N GLN A 108 -4.06 -10.40 4.19
CA GLN A 108 -2.90 -11.29 4.02
C GLN A 108 -1.69 -10.55 3.48
N ARG A 109 -1.87 -9.70 2.46
CA ARG A 109 -0.78 -8.94 1.83
C ARG A 109 -1.26 -7.84 0.90
N LEU A 110 -0.35 -6.92 0.65
CA LEU A 110 -0.42 -5.93 -0.42
C LEU A 110 0.69 -6.22 -1.42
N GLU A 111 0.36 -6.18 -2.70
CA GLU A 111 1.33 -6.34 -3.78
C GLU A 111 1.18 -5.16 -4.76
N PHE A 112 2.30 -4.69 -5.30
CA PHE A 112 2.33 -3.55 -6.22
C PHE A 112 3.14 -3.88 -7.46
N MET A 113 2.69 -3.36 -8.59
CA MET A 113 3.45 -3.31 -9.84
C MET A 113 3.57 -1.86 -10.30
N VAL A 114 4.79 -1.39 -10.56
CA VAL A 114 5.07 -0.01 -11.00
C VAL A 114 5.73 -0.03 -12.37
N LYS A 115 5.10 0.59 -13.37
CA LYS A 115 5.66 0.69 -14.72
C LYS A 115 6.73 1.79 -14.77
N ASN A 116 7.93 1.41 -15.16
CA ASN A 116 8.99 2.32 -15.58
C ASN A 116 9.95 1.53 -16.48
N ALA A 117 9.81 1.72 -17.79
CA ALA A 117 10.52 0.96 -18.80
C ALA A 117 12.04 1.02 -18.65
N LYS A 118 12.58 2.18 -18.24
CA LYS A 118 14.02 2.37 -18.05
C LYS A 118 14.51 1.76 -16.74
N LYS A 119 13.85 2.03 -15.62
CA LYS A 119 14.26 1.56 -14.29
C LYS A 119 14.15 0.05 -14.15
N TYR A 120 13.14 -0.55 -14.78
CA TYR A 120 12.81 -1.97 -14.64
C TYR A 120 13.00 -2.74 -15.95
N ALA A 121 14.00 -2.36 -16.75
CA ALA A 121 14.26 -2.97 -18.07
C ALA A 121 14.45 -4.49 -18.00
N ALA A 122 15.10 -4.99 -16.93
CA ALA A 122 15.33 -6.43 -16.71
C ALA A 122 14.06 -7.24 -16.45
N THR A 123 12.94 -6.59 -16.13
CA THR A 123 11.66 -7.21 -15.74
C THR A 123 10.51 -6.69 -16.59
N GLY A 124 10.76 -6.47 -17.88
CA GLY A 124 9.73 -6.03 -18.83
C GLY A 124 9.16 -4.64 -18.56
N GLY A 125 9.92 -3.79 -17.86
CA GLY A 125 9.51 -2.45 -17.45
C GLY A 125 8.66 -2.40 -16.19
N TRP A 126 8.54 -3.50 -15.43
CA TRP A 126 7.75 -3.56 -14.20
C TRP A 126 8.58 -3.80 -12.95
N GLY A 127 8.47 -2.90 -11.98
CA GLY A 127 8.95 -3.12 -10.62
C GLY A 127 7.88 -3.82 -9.80
N PHE A 128 8.28 -4.76 -8.95
CA PHE A 128 7.39 -5.53 -8.09
C PHE A 128 7.62 -5.20 -6.61
N GLY A 129 6.57 -5.10 -5.82
CA GLY A 129 6.65 -4.96 -4.37
C GLY A 129 5.64 -5.86 -3.69
N ARG A 130 6.04 -6.60 -2.66
CA ARG A 130 5.15 -7.43 -1.85
C ARG A 130 5.35 -7.06 -0.38
N PHE A 131 4.23 -6.88 0.32
CA PHE A 131 4.21 -6.43 1.69
C PHE A 131 3.25 -7.27 2.54
N VAL A 132 3.75 -7.76 3.67
CA VAL A 132 2.99 -8.49 4.69
C VAL A 132 3.01 -7.66 5.96
N ASN A 133 1.84 -7.31 6.51
CA ASN A 133 1.72 -6.44 7.69
C ASN A 133 2.51 -5.13 7.56
N GLY A 134 2.50 -4.54 6.36
CA GLY A 134 3.20 -3.29 6.05
C GLY A 134 4.72 -3.42 5.87
N LYS A 135 5.29 -4.61 6.04
CA LYS A 135 6.73 -4.88 5.88
C LYS A 135 7.03 -5.53 4.53
N PRO A 136 8.13 -5.17 3.87
CA PRO A 136 8.51 -5.80 2.60
C PRO A 136 8.80 -7.29 2.80
N ALA A 137 8.44 -8.08 1.79
CA ALA A 137 8.85 -9.48 1.68
C ALA A 137 10.37 -9.61 1.48
N ASP A 138 10.93 -10.76 1.82
CA ASP A 138 12.34 -11.06 1.59
C ASP A 138 12.68 -11.24 0.10
N GLU A 139 13.98 -11.29 -0.20
CA GLU A 139 14.51 -11.42 -1.56
C GLU A 139 14.04 -12.70 -2.27
N MET A 140 13.92 -13.80 -1.53
CA MET A 140 13.50 -15.10 -2.07
C MET A 140 12.04 -15.02 -2.54
N GLN A 141 11.15 -14.47 -1.71
CA GLN A 141 9.76 -14.23 -2.07
C GLN A 141 9.64 -13.23 -3.22
N HIS A 142 10.41 -12.13 -3.18
CA HIS A 142 10.43 -11.14 -4.25
C HIS A 142 10.87 -11.74 -5.60
N GLY A 143 11.92 -12.57 -5.59
CA GLY A 143 12.48 -13.20 -6.80
C GLY A 143 11.51 -14.08 -7.58
N THR A 144 10.38 -14.48 -6.96
CA THR A 144 9.32 -15.24 -7.64
C THR A 144 8.41 -14.40 -8.54
N CYS A 145 8.39 -13.07 -8.38
CA CYS A 145 7.41 -12.21 -9.07
C CYS A 145 7.64 -12.21 -10.59
N TRP A 146 8.85 -11.87 -11.03
CA TRP A 146 9.14 -11.68 -12.44
C TRP A 146 9.00 -12.98 -13.26
N PRO A 147 9.64 -14.11 -12.89
CA PRO A 147 9.55 -15.33 -13.69
C PRO A 147 8.10 -15.81 -13.89
N CYS A 148 7.26 -15.67 -12.86
CA CYS A 148 5.84 -16.01 -12.95
C CYS A 148 5.08 -15.11 -13.94
N HIS A 149 5.31 -13.80 -13.88
CA HIS A 149 4.66 -12.85 -14.79
C HIS A 149 5.18 -12.98 -16.24
N GLU A 150 6.48 -13.21 -16.41
CA GLU A 150 7.10 -13.46 -17.71
C GLU A 150 6.53 -14.72 -18.37
N ALA A 151 6.48 -15.84 -17.64
CA ALA A 151 6.04 -17.11 -18.18
C ALA A 151 4.55 -17.13 -18.57
N ASN A 152 3.69 -16.44 -17.83
CA ASN A 152 2.24 -16.60 -17.96
C ASN A 152 1.54 -15.47 -18.72
N VAL A 153 2.08 -14.24 -18.70
CA VAL A 153 1.33 -13.06 -19.18
C VAL A 153 2.15 -12.07 -20.01
N LYS A 154 3.25 -12.53 -20.62
CA LYS A 154 4.09 -11.73 -21.54
C LYS A 154 3.30 -10.99 -22.62
N GLY A 155 2.31 -11.65 -23.24
CA GLY A 155 1.48 -11.06 -24.30
C GLY A 155 0.56 -9.92 -23.86
N ASN A 156 0.45 -9.64 -22.55
CA ASN A 156 -0.44 -8.62 -21.99
C ASN A 156 0.34 -7.62 -21.12
N ASP A 157 1.55 -7.27 -21.59
CA ASP A 157 2.50 -6.43 -20.87
C ASP A 157 2.73 -6.91 -19.43
N PHE A 158 2.85 -8.23 -19.26
CA PHE A 158 3.12 -8.89 -17.98
C PHE A 158 2.05 -8.69 -16.90
N VAL A 159 0.82 -8.30 -17.26
CA VAL A 159 -0.29 -8.09 -16.31
C VAL A 159 -1.35 -9.17 -16.46
N PHE A 160 -1.72 -9.84 -15.36
CA PHE A 160 -2.81 -10.83 -15.34
C PHE A 160 -4.20 -10.21 -15.43
N THR A 161 -4.42 -9.13 -14.71
CA THR A 161 -5.75 -8.54 -14.54
C THR A 161 -6.27 -7.94 -15.84
N ARG A 162 -7.57 -8.10 -16.09
CA ARG A 162 -8.32 -7.40 -17.13
C ARG A 162 -9.31 -6.47 -16.46
N TYR A 163 -9.62 -5.35 -17.11
CA TYR A 163 -10.57 -4.40 -16.57
C TYR A 163 -12.00 -4.98 -16.63
N ALA A 164 -12.64 -5.05 -15.47
CA ALA A 164 -14.04 -5.40 -15.30
C ALA A 164 -14.81 -4.08 -15.10
N PRO A 165 -15.54 -3.59 -16.13
CA PRO A 165 -16.21 -2.30 -16.09
C PRO A 165 -17.37 -2.23 -15.11
#